data_AF-A0A5C4XXX4-F1
#
_entry.id   AF-A0A5C4XXX4-F1
#
_cell.length_a   1.000
_cell.length_b   1.000
_cell.length_c   1.000
_cell.angle_alpha   90.00
_cell.angle_beta   90.00
_cell.angle_gamma   90.00
#
_symmetry.space_group_name_H-M   'P 1'
#
loop_
_entity.id
_entity.type
_entity.pdbx_description
1 polymer ?
#
loop_
_entity_poly.entity_id
_entity_poly.type
_entity_poly.pdbx_seq_one_letter_code
_entity_poly.pdbx_strand_id
1 'polypeptide(L)' 'MPAREFLERRNALWQRLRDLSAEEGWPDSPEFGMALQELCDLIGWDRQRVLAGLGLDEAPVQEDRP' A
#
# COMPACT_ATOMS: atom_id res chain seq x y z
N MET A 1 -16.66 3.13 16.18
CA MET A 1 -16.64 3.43 14.74
C MET A 1 -15.37 4.20 14.46
N PRO A 2 -14.45 3.73 13.58
CA PRO A 2 -13.34 4.57 13.15
C PRO A 2 -13.89 5.87 12.55
N ALA A 3 -13.22 6.99 12.78
CA ALA A 3 -13.64 8.27 12.24
C ALA A 3 -13.69 8.18 10.71
N ARG A 4 -14.73 8.72 10.08
CA ARG A 4 -14.90 8.69 8.63
C ARG A 4 -13.66 9.22 7.90
N GLU A 5 -13.05 10.27 8.45
CA GLU A 5 -11.81 10.87 7.97
C GLU A 5 -10.63 9.87 7.92
N PHE A 6 -10.55 8.96 8.88
CA PHE A 6 -9.52 7.91 8.89
C PHE A 6 -9.70 6.95 7.70
N LEU A 7 -10.93 6.52 7.46
CA LEU A 7 -11.25 5.62 6.35
C LEU A 7 -11.01 6.30 4.99
N GLU A 8 -11.37 7.58 4.87
CA GLU A 8 -11.14 8.39 3.67
C GLU A 8 -9.64 8.56 3.40
N ARG A 9 -8.83 8.93 4.41
CA ARG A 9 -7.37 9.05 4.28
C ARG A 9 -6.72 7.72 3.90
N ARG A 10 -7.09 6.64 4.57
CA ARG A 10 -6.57 5.29 4.29
C ARG A 10 -6.87 4.89 2.85
N ASN A 11 -8.12 5.06 2.40
CA ASN A 11 -8.51 4.69 1.04
C ASN A 11 -7.80 5.57 -0.01
N ALA A 12 -7.65 6.87 0.25
CA ALA A 12 -6.92 7.78 -0.63
C ALA A 12 -5.45 7.36 -0.79
N LEU A 13 -4.79 6.97 0.31
CA LEU A 13 -3.42 6.47 0.30
C LEU A 13 -3.28 5.15 -0.46
N TRP A 14 -4.21 4.21 -0.25
CA TRP A 14 -4.23 2.95 -1.02
C TRP A 14 -4.40 3.20 -2.52
N GLN A 15 -5.29 4.11 -2.91
CA GLN A 15 -5.50 4.45 -4.32
C GLN A 15 -4.23 5.07 -4.90
N ARG A 16 -3.65 6.06 -4.20
CA ARG A 16 -2.42 6.74 -4.63
C ARG A 16 -1.26 5.77 -4.80
N LEU A 17 -1.09 4.81 -3.89
CA LEU A 17 -0.06 3.77 -4.02
C LEU A 17 -0.25 2.89 -5.24
N ARG A 18 -1.49 2.53 -5.61
CA ARG A 18 -1.78 1.74 -6.81
C ARG A 18 -1.49 2.51 -8.08
N ASP A 19 -1.93 3.77 -8.15
CA ASP A 19 -1.64 4.65 -9.29
C ASP A 19 -0.11 4.81 -9.47
N LEU A 20 0.61 5.16 -8.39
CA LEU A 20 2.07 5.31 -8.41
C LEU A 20 2.80 4.00 -8.75
N SER A 21 2.26 2.84 -8.35
CA SER A 21 2.84 1.54 -8.73
C SER A 21 2.66 1.17 -10.19
N ALA A 22 1.71 1.82 -10.88
CA ALA A 22 1.45 1.61 -12.31
C ALA A 22 2.25 2.57 -13.21
N GLU A 23 2.93 3.58 -12.65
CA GLU A 23 3.73 4.55 -13.40
C GLU A 23 5.14 4.01 -13.76
N GLU A 24 5.63 4.40 -14.94
CA GLU A 24 7.01 4.13 -15.36
C GLU A 24 7.98 4.91 -14.45
N GLY A 25 8.61 4.22 -13.48
CA GLY A 25 9.47 4.83 -12.46
C GLY A 25 9.31 4.23 -11.07
N TRP A 26 8.33 3.35 -10.88
CA TRP A 26 8.27 2.47 -9.70
C TRP A 26 9.38 1.40 -9.75
N PRO A 27 10.07 1.06 -8.64
CA PRO A 27 9.88 1.50 -7.25
C PRO A 27 10.73 2.71 -6.79
N ASP A 28 11.48 3.36 -7.68
CA ASP A 28 12.38 4.48 -7.34
C ASP A 28 11.67 5.84 -7.20
N SER A 29 10.35 5.90 -7.42
CA SER A 29 9.57 7.12 -7.21
C SER A 29 9.58 7.55 -5.73
N PRO A 30 10.04 8.78 -5.42
CA PRO A 30 9.99 9.32 -4.06
C PRO A 30 8.55 9.50 -3.57
N GLU A 31 7.60 9.81 -4.46
CA GLU A 31 6.17 9.91 -4.16
C GLU A 31 5.60 8.58 -3.65
N PHE A 32 6.02 7.46 -4.25
CA PHE A 32 5.62 6.13 -3.79
C PHE A 32 6.16 5.84 -2.38
N GLY A 33 7.44 6.10 -2.15
CA GLY A 33 8.06 5.93 -0.82
C GLY A 33 7.38 6.77 0.26
N MET A 34 7.03 8.02 -0.04
CA MET A 34 6.34 8.91 0.90
C MET A 34 4.91 8.43 1.20
N ALA A 35 4.13 8.07 0.18
CA ALA A 35 2.77 7.56 0.37
C ALA A 35 2.77 6.22 1.13
N LEU A 36 3.78 5.39 0.90
CA LEU A 36 3.94 4.10 1.56
C LEU A 36 4.23 4.29 3.06
N GLN A 37 5.15 5.18 3.39
CA GLN A 37 5.44 5.53 4.78
C GLN A 37 4.22 6.13 5.48
N GLU A 38 3.53 7.07 4.84
CA GLU A 38 2.33 7.71 5.41
C GLU A 38 1.22 6.68 5.68
N LEU A 39 1.03 5.71 4.77
CA LEU A 39 0.08 4.62 4.99
C LEU A 39 0.53 3.71 6.14
N CYS A 40 1.81 3.35 6.21
CA CYS A 40 2.38 2.54 7.29
C CYS A 40 2.14 3.19 8.66
N ASP A 41 2.44 4.48 8.81
CA ASP A 41 2.19 5.26 10.03
C ASP A 41 0.69 5.34 10.37
N LEU A 42 -0.16 5.49 9.35
CA LEU A 42 -1.60 5.62 9.56
C LEU A 42 -2.25 4.33 10.09
N ILE A 43 -1.87 3.17 9.55
CA ILE A 43 -2.50 1.88 9.90
C ILE A 43 -1.64 1.01 10.82
N GLY A 44 -0.40 1.43 11.12
CA GLY A 44 0.56 0.68 11.92
C GLY A 44 1.03 -0.61 11.25
N TRP A 45 1.11 -0.64 9.92
CA TRP A 45 1.58 -1.82 9.17
C TRP A 45 3.01 -1.59 8.68
N ASP A 46 3.80 -2.66 8.62
CA ASP A 46 5.12 -2.62 8.00
C ASP A 46 5.03 -2.47 6.48
N ARG A 47 6.10 -1.87 5.92
CA ARG A 47 6.27 -1.68 4.47
C ARG A 47 5.95 -2.94 3.67
N GLN A 48 6.51 -4.07 4.09
CA GLN A 48 6.34 -5.35 3.40
C GLN A 48 4.87 -5.82 3.40
N ARG A 49 4.14 -5.61 4.49
CA ARG A 49 2.72 -5.97 4.58
C ARG A 49 1.86 -5.10 3.67
N VAL A 50 2.19 -3.81 3.55
CA VAL A 50 1.51 -2.90 2.62
C VAL A 50 1.80 -3.30 1.16
N LEU A 51 3.06 -3.59 0.82
CA LEU A 51 3.46 -4.06 -0.51
C LEU A 51 2.77 -5.37 -0.89
N ALA A 52 2.67 -6.32 0.04
CA ALA A 52 1.90 -7.56 -0.17
C ALA A 52 0.40 -7.28 -0.40
N GLY A 53 -0.17 -6.31 0.31
CA GLY A 53 -1.55 -5.86 0.09
C GLY A 53 -1.79 -5.15 -1.25
N LEU A 54 -0.73 -4.61 -1.86
CA LEU A 54 -0.75 -4.07 -3.23
C LEU A 54 -0.56 -5.16 -4.30
N GLY A 55 -0.20 -6.39 -3.92
CA GLY A 55 0.19 -7.45 -4.86
C GLY A 55 1.58 -7.21 -5.49
N LEU A 56 2.41 -6.37 -4.86
CA LEU A 56 3.75 -6.01 -5.31
C LEU A 56 4.86 -6.81 -4.61
N ASP A 57 4.48 -7.70 -3.68
CA ASP A 57 5.40 -8.64 -3.05
C ASP A 57 5.53 -9.89 -3.92
N GLU A 58 6.77 -10.25 -4.26
CA GLU A 58 7.12 -11.38 -5.13
C GLU A 58 6.93 -12.76 -4.44
N ALA A 59 6.29 -12.82 -3.27
CA ALA A 59 5.98 -14.10 -2.65
C ALA A 59 4.96 -14.88 -3.49
N PRO A 60 5.26 -16.13 -3.85
CA PRO A 60 4.38 -16.92 -4.70
C PRO A 60 3.02 -17.02 -4.02
N VAL A 61 1.98 -16.78 -4.81
CA VAL A 61 0.63 -17.29 -4.56
C VAL A 61 0.75 -18.71 -4.01
N GLN A 62 0.71 -18.86 -2.70
CA GLN A 62 0.21 -20.07 -2.09
C GLN A 62 -1.30 -19.88 -2.02
N GLU A 63 -1.91 -19.97 -3.21
CA GLU A 63 -3.20 -20.61 -3.37
C GLU A 63 -3.03 -22.03 -2.84
N ASP A 64 -3.17 -22.19 -1.53
CA ASP A 64 -3.54 -23.49 -1.00
C ASP A 64 -4.45 -23.25 0.19
N ARG A 65 -5.74 -23.44 -0.07
CA ARG A 65 -6.66 -23.99 0.93
C ARG A 65 -8.00 -24.39 0.30
N PRO A 66 -8.71 -25.33 0.95
CA PRO A 66 -8.63 -26.78 0.80
C PRO A 66 -9.89 -27.37 0.12
#